data_AF-A0A962G7M9-F1
#
_entry.id   AF-A0A962G7M9-F1
#
_cell.length_a   1.000
_cell.length_b   1.000
_cell.length_c   1.000
_cell.angle_alpha   90.00
_cell.angle_beta   90.00
_cell.angle_gamma   90.00
#
_symmetry.space_group_name_H-M   'P 1'
#
loop_
_entity.id
_entity.type
_entity.pdbx_description
1 polymer ?
#
loop_
_entity_poly.entity_id
_entity_poly.type
_entity_poly.pdbx_seq_one_letter_code
_entity_poly.pdbx_strand_id
1 'polypeptide(L)'
;LHLAFPDAPIESGEPQRLELPAGDCPGAFGEATDGVQLRAVYASKDESAKGNDRSCVILVSGRHGSLLLTGDATSRVEPAIAAALGEVPRPLVMSVPHHGSKTASSAAFLAALSPRLAL
;
A
#
# COMPACT_ATOMS: atom_id res chain seq x y z
N LEU A 1 -11.27 -10.72 -12.17
CA LEU A 1 -10.52 -9.48 -12.47
C LEU A 1 -9.73 -9.60 -13.77
N HIS A 2 -8.83 -10.58 -13.90
CA HIS A 2 -8.06 -10.79 -15.15
C HIS A 2 -8.92 -10.90 -16.42
N LEU A 3 -10.11 -11.52 -16.33
CA LEU A 3 -11.05 -11.60 -17.46
C LEU A 3 -11.63 -10.24 -17.91
N ALA A 4 -11.72 -9.27 -17.00
CA ALA A 4 -12.25 -7.93 -17.30
C ALA A 4 -11.16 -6.95 -17.74
N PHE A 5 -9.91 -7.20 -17.33
CA PHE A 5 -8.74 -6.40 -17.66
C PHE A 5 -7.57 -7.33 -18.02
N PRO A 6 -7.62 -7.97 -19.20
CA PRO A 6 -6.65 -9.01 -19.56
C PRO A 6 -5.23 -8.46 -19.74
N ASP A 7 -5.12 -7.19 -20.14
CA ASP A 7 -3.84 -6.52 -20.39
C ASP A 7 -3.30 -5.75 -19.17
N ALA A 8 -4.06 -5.71 -18.06
CA ALA A 8 -3.62 -5.01 -16.87
C ALA A 8 -2.51 -5.82 -16.17
N PRO A 9 -1.35 -5.21 -15.86
CA PRO A 9 -0.33 -5.88 -15.08
C PRO A 9 -0.88 -6.23 -13.70
N ILE A 10 -0.53 -7.42 -13.21
CA ILE A 10 -0.83 -7.88 -11.86
C ILE A 10 0.48 -7.78 -11.08
N GLU A 11 0.50 -6.96 -10.04
CA GLU A 11 1.67 -6.81 -9.18
C GLU A 11 1.37 -7.38 -7.80
N SER A 12 2.35 -8.04 -7.20
CA SER A 12 2.21 -8.70 -5.90
C SER A 12 3.46 -8.55 -5.06
N GLY A 13 3.28 -8.60 -3.74
CA GLY A 13 4.39 -8.79 -2.81
C GLY A 13 4.96 -10.21 -2.85
N GLU A 14 4.15 -11.18 -3.27
CA GLU A 14 4.48 -12.61 -3.37
C GLU A 14 3.97 -13.18 -4.70
N PRO A 15 4.46 -12.70 -5.86
CA PRO A 15 3.96 -13.15 -7.16
C PRO A 15 4.13 -14.66 -7.36
N GLN A 16 5.13 -15.26 -6.72
CA GLN A 16 5.43 -16.69 -6.78
C GLN A 16 4.33 -17.56 -6.13
N ARG A 17 3.42 -16.96 -5.34
CA ARG A 17 2.28 -17.65 -4.70
C ARG A 17 0.98 -17.55 -5.52
N LEU A 18 0.97 -16.80 -6.61
CA LEU A 18 -0.22 -16.60 -7.43
C LEU A 18 -0.27 -17.60 -8.59
N GLU A 19 -1.47 -18.08 -8.93
CA GLU A 19 -1.72 -18.92 -10.10
C GLU A 19 -1.90 -18.11 -11.40
N LEU A 20 -1.52 -16.83 -11.38
CA LEU A 20 -1.64 -15.88 -12.48
C LEU A 20 -0.28 -15.22 -12.75
N PRO A 21 0.02 -14.81 -13.99
CA PRO A 21 1.22 -14.04 -14.29
C PRO A 21 1.21 -12.73 -13.49
N ALA A 22 2.13 -12.62 -12.52
CA ALA A 22 2.26 -11.46 -11.68
C ALA A 22 3.73 -11.04 -11.53
N GLY A 23 3.98 -9.74 -11.52
CA GLY A 23 5.27 -9.14 -11.24
C GLY A 23 5.46 -8.86 -9.74
N ASP A 24 6.71 -8.55 -9.38
CA ASP A 24 7.02 -8.04 -8.05
C ASP A 24 6.58 -6.58 -7.93
N CYS A 25 6.08 -6.24 -6.74
CA CYS A 25 5.68 -4.89 -6.38
C CYS A 25 6.73 -3.83 -6.79
N PRO A 26 6.43 -2.95 -7.77
CA PRO A 26 7.41 -2.00 -8.27
C PRO A 26 7.62 -0.86 -7.26
N GLY A 27 8.81 -0.26 -7.27
CA GLY A 27 9.10 0.91 -6.41
C GLY A 27 8.32 2.18 -6.79
N ALA A 28 7.78 2.24 -8.00
CA ALA A 28 6.91 3.31 -8.47
C ALA A 28 5.99 2.78 -9.57
N PHE A 29 4.74 3.26 -9.59
CA PHE A 29 3.76 2.93 -10.62
C PHE A 29 3.64 4.07 -11.65
N GLY A 30 3.97 5.30 -11.27
CA GLY A 30 3.93 6.47 -12.15
C GLY A 30 2.57 7.17 -12.14
N GLU A 31 2.30 7.94 -13.18
CA GLU A 31 1.00 8.59 -13.37
C GLU A 31 0.01 7.61 -13.99
N ALA A 32 -1.19 7.53 -13.42
CA ALA A 32 -2.32 6.86 -14.03
C ALA A 32 -3.03 7.81 -15.01
N THR A 33 -4.24 8.26 -14.69
CA THR A 33 -5.03 9.18 -15.52
C THR A 33 -5.38 10.42 -14.73
N ASP A 34 -5.66 11.52 -15.44
CA ASP A 34 -6.20 12.77 -14.86
C ASP A 34 -5.39 13.34 -13.69
N GLY A 35 -4.05 13.23 -13.76
CA GLY A 35 -3.14 13.74 -12.73
C GLY A 35 -3.12 12.92 -11.44
N VAL A 36 -3.62 11.68 -11.48
CA VAL A 36 -3.51 10.73 -10.36
C VAL A 36 -2.15 10.07 -10.38
N GLN A 37 -1.38 10.23 -9.30
CA GLN A 37 -0.05 9.68 -9.13
C GLN A 37 -0.08 8.48 -8.19
N LEU A 38 0.57 7.38 -8.59
CA LEU A 38 0.70 6.17 -7.78
C LEU A 38 2.16 5.90 -7.45
N ARG A 39 2.44 5.76 -6.16
CA ARG A 39 3.78 5.45 -5.65
C ARG A 39 3.72 4.31 -4.65
N ALA A 40 4.64 3.35 -4.77
CA ALA A 40 4.86 2.40 -3.70
C ALA A 40 5.55 3.10 -2.52
N VAL A 41 4.90 3.05 -1.36
CA VAL A 41 5.46 3.54 -0.10
C VAL A 41 6.26 2.43 0.58
N TYR A 42 5.76 1.19 0.48
CA TYR A 42 6.41 0.03 1.05
C TYR A 42 6.21 -1.18 0.15
N ALA A 43 7.31 -1.85 -0.14
CA ALA A 43 7.39 -3.18 -0.72
C ALA A 43 8.59 -3.85 -0.04
N SER A 44 8.35 -4.95 0.68
CA SER A 44 9.44 -5.59 1.42
C SER A 44 10.50 -6.11 0.44
N LYS A 45 11.74 -5.66 0.62
CA LYS A 45 12.93 -6.26 0.01
C LYS A 45 13.60 -7.30 0.92
N ASP A 46 13.04 -7.48 2.11
CA ASP A 46 13.51 -8.46 3.08
C ASP A 46 12.86 -9.81 2.78
N GLU A 47 13.69 -10.78 2.38
CA GLU A 47 13.27 -12.16 2.10
C GLU A 47 12.72 -12.89 3.34
N SER A 48 12.97 -12.35 4.54
CA SER A 48 12.39 -12.87 5.78
C SER A 48 10.96 -12.41 6.02
N ALA A 49 10.51 -11.34 5.37
CA ALA A 49 9.11 -10.93 5.38
C ALA A 49 8.25 -12.01 4.69
N LYS A 50 7.09 -12.32 5.24
CA LYS A 50 6.20 -13.36 4.70
C LYS A 50 4.75 -12.94 4.79
N GLY A 51 3.96 -13.41 3.83
CA GLY A 51 2.52 -13.17 3.77
C GLY A 51 2.21 -11.67 3.83
N ASN A 52 1.43 -11.28 4.82
CA ASN A 52 0.92 -9.93 4.98
C ASN A 52 1.99 -8.85 5.09
N ASP A 53 3.17 -9.16 5.63
CA ASP A 53 4.27 -8.19 5.72
C ASP A 53 4.97 -7.94 4.37
N ARG A 54 4.61 -8.71 3.33
CA ARG A 54 5.01 -8.41 1.94
C ARG A 54 3.97 -7.57 1.20
N SER A 55 2.89 -7.12 1.86
CA SER A 55 1.86 -6.27 1.24
C SER A 55 2.49 -5.06 0.54
N CYS A 56 2.06 -4.81 -0.70
CA CYS A 56 2.32 -3.57 -1.41
C CYS A 56 1.53 -2.43 -0.78
N VAL A 57 2.21 -1.48 -0.14
CA VAL A 57 1.56 -0.27 0.37
C VAL A 57 1.72 0.83 -0.67
N ILE A 58 0.60 1.35 -1.15
CA ILE A 58 0.54 2.29 -2.28
C ILE A 58 -0.06 3.61 -1.82
N LEU A 59 0.62 4.70 -2.12
CA LEU A 59 0.06 6.05 -2.02
C LEU A 59 -0.52 6.45 -3.38
N VAL A 60 -1.81 6.74 -3.38
CA VAL A 60 -2.52 7.37 -4.49
C VAL A 60 -2.69 8.84 -4.16
N SER A 61 -2.20 9.74 -5.00
CA SER A 61 -2.28 11.19 -4.79
C SER A 61 -2.94 11.89 -5.98
N GLY A 62 -3.72 12.92 -5.71
CA GLY A 62 -4.33 13.76 -6.73
C GLY A 62 -4.58 15.17 -6.21
N ARG A 63 -5.32 15.98 -6.98
CA ARG A 63 -5.60 17.39 -6.67
C ARG A 63 -6.24 17.63 -5.30
N HIS A 64 -6.97 16.64 -4.78
CA HIS A 64 -7.81 16.79 -3.59
C HIS A 64 -7.28 16.08 -2.34
N GLY A 65 -6.07 15.54 -2.38
CA GLY A 65 -5.47 14.84 -1.24
C GLY A 65 -4.87 13.51 -1.66
N SER A 66 -4.80 12.58 -0.70
CA SER A 66 -4.18 11.28 -0.90
C SER A 66 -4.93 10.15 -0.21
N LEU A 67 -4.76 8.94 -0.75
CA LEU A 67 -5.25 7.69 -0.22
C LEU A 67 -4.07 6.73 -0.05
N LEU A 68 -3.87 6.22 1.17
CA LEU A 68 -2.91 5.16 1.45
C LEU A 68 -3.62 3.81 1.45
N LEU A 69 -3.32 2.98 0.45
CA LEU A 69 -3.77 1.60 0.36
C LEU A 69 -2.73 0.70 1.04
N THR A 70 -3.10 0.15 2.19
CA THR A 70 -2.18 -0.56 3.11
C THR A 70 -2.16 -2.08 2.91
N GLY A 71 -3.11 -2.63 2.15
CA GLY A 71 -3.29 -4.08 2.06
C GLY A 71 -3.48 -4.70 3.44
N ASP A 72 -2.82 -5.83 3.68
CA ASP A 72 -2.93 -6.55 4.95
C ASP A 72 -1.70 -6.38 5.86
N ALA A 73 -0.89 -5.34 5.61
CA ALA A 73 0.33 -5.04 6.36
C ALA A 73 0.12 -5.13 7.87
N THR A 74 1.00 -5.84 8.57
CA THR A 74 0.86 -5.98 10.03
C THR A 74 1.56 -4.85 10.78
N SER A 75 1.33 -4.76 12.08
CA SER A 75 2.00 -3.81 12.96
C SER A 75 3.52 -3.92 12.96
N ARG A 76 4.09 -5.05 12.52
CA ARG A 76 5.54 -5.23 12.37
C ARG A 76 6.15 -4.24 11.38
N VAL A 77 5.46 -3.95 10.29
CA VAL A 77 5.99 -3.14 9.17
C VAL A 77 5.50 -1.69 9.20
N GLU A 78 4.54 -1.36 10.07
CA GLU A 78 4.02 0.00 10.26
C GLU A 78 5.10 1.07 10.46
N PRO A 79 6.16 0.86 11.28
CA PRO A 79 7.21 1.86 11.44
C PRO A 79 7.95 2.16 10.13
N ALA A 80 8.21 1.12 9.32
CA ALA A 80 8.86 1.28 8.03
C ALA A 80 7.96 2.03 7.03
N ILE A 81 6.67 1.72 7.02
CA ILE A 81 5.68 2.42 6.19
C ILE A 81 5.60 3.90 6.57
N ALA A 82 5.47 4.21 7.87
CA ALA A 82 5.37 5.58 8.35
C ALA A 82 6.63 6.40 8.03
N ALA A 83 7.81 5.80 8.19
CA ALA A 83 9.08 6.45 7.84
C ALA A 83 9.22 6.71 6.32
N ALA A 84 8.72 5.80 5.49
CA ALA A 84 8.81 5.90 4.02
C ALA A 84 7.73 6.80 3.38
N LEU A 85 6.64 7.09 4.09
CA LEU A 85 5.54 7.89 3.52
C LEU A 85 5.99 9.33 3.22
N GLY A 86 6.68 9.96 4.18
CA GLY A 86 7.08 11.36 4.11
C GLY A 86 5.89 12.33 4.12
N GLU A 87 6.10 13.56 3.67
CA GLU A 87 5.02 14.53 3.48
C GLU A 87 4.15 14.14 2.28
N VAL A 88 2.84 14.26 2.45
CA VAL A 88 1.85 13.89 1.42
C VAL A 88 0.75 14.95 1.30
N PRO A 89 0.12 15.09 0.13
CA PRO A 89 -1.04 15.96 -0.04
C PRO A 89 -2.14 15.62 0.96
N ARG A 90 -2.62 16.64 1.68
CA ARG A 90 -3.72 16.50 2.65
C ARG A 90 -5.06 16.87 1.99
N PRO A 91 -6.18 16.31 2.45
CA PRO A 91 -6.29 15.28 3.49
C PRO A 91 -5.71 13.92 3.05
N LEU A 92 -5.20 13.18 4.02
CA LEU A 92 -4.82 11.77 3.86
C LEU A 92 -5.99 10.90 4.34
N VAL A 93 -6.47 10.00 3.50
CA VAL A 93 -7.34 8.89 3.86
C VAL A 93 -6.50 7.61 3.83
N MET A 94 -6.81 6.62 4.66
CA MET A 94 -6.15 5.32 4.59
C MET A 94 -7.15 4.18 4.66
N SER A 95 -6.86 3.07 3.97
CA SER A 95 -7.48 1.80 4.32
C SER A 95 -6.84 1.30 5.62
N VAL A 96 -7.62 0.81 6.57
CA VAL A 96 -7.07 0.14 7.75
C VAL A 96 -6.43 -1.17 7.31
N PRO A 97 -5.15 -1.40 7.61
CA PRO A 97 -4.51 -2.65 7.23
C PRO A 97 -5.23 -3.85 7.85
N HIS A 98 -5.33 -4.93 7.10
CA HIS A 98 -5.91 -6.19 7.56
C HIS A 98 -7.30 -5.99 8.20
N HIS A 99 -8.11 -5.12 7.60
CA HIS A 99 -9.47 -4.83 8.04
C HIS A 99 -9.58 -4.37 9.52
N GLY A 100 -8.51 -3.77 10.07
CA GLY A 100 -8.52 -3.27 11.45
C GLY A 100 -8.29 -4.36 12.50
N SER A 101 -7.68 -5.49 12.12
CA SER A 101 -7.26 -6.54 13.06
C SER A 101 -6.42 -6.00 14.22
N LYS A 102 -6.49 -6.66 15.39
CA LYS A 102 -5.64 -6.34 16.57
C LYS A 102 -4.13 -6.36 16.28
N THR A 103 -3.73 -7.03 15.19
CA THR A 103 -2.34 -7.15 14.76
C THR A 103 -1.93 -6.09 13.73
N ALA A 104 -2.75 -5.06 13.50
CA ALA A 104 -2.50 -3.95 12.60
C ALA A 104 -3.20 -2.67 13.10
N SER A 105 -2.99 -1.55 12.42
CA SER A 105 -3.54 -0.23 12.77
C SER A 105 -3.17 0.23 14.17
N SER A 106 -1.90 0.12 14.57
CA SER A 106 -1.48 0.54 15.92
C SER A 106 -1.75 2.02 16.17
N ALA A 107 -1.98 2.39 17.43
CA ALA A 107 -2.18 3.78 17.81
C ALA A 107 -1.00 4.68 17.41
N ALA A 108 0.23 4.15 17.49
CA ALA A 108 1.44 4.86 17.06
C ALA A 108 1.43 5.11 15.54
N PHE A 109 1.00 4.13 14.75
CA PHE A 109 0.88 4.27 13.29
C PHE A 109 -0.19 5.30 12.90
N LEU A 110 -1.37 5.23 13.50
CA LEU A 110 -2.44 6.22 13.28
C LEU A 110 -2.01 7.63 13.69
N ALA A 111 -1.30 7.77 14.81
CA ALA A 111 -0.76 9.06 15.25
C ALA A 111 0.29 9.60 14.27
N ALA A 112 1.23 8.75 13.83
CA ALA A 112 2.27 9.13 12.88
C ALA A 112 1.69 9.61 11.54
N LEU A 113 0.66 8.94 11.03
CA LEU A 113 0.05 9.31 9.75
C LEU A 113 -0.96 10.45 9.89
N SER A 114 -1.63 10.56 11.04
CA SER A 114 -2.72 11.51 11.31
C SER A 114 -3.73 11.58 10.15
N PRO A 115 -4.33 10.46 9.74
CA PRO A 115 -5.27 10.44 8.62
C PRO A 115 -6.54 11.22 9.00
N ARG A 116 -7.14 11.89 8.01
CA ARG A 116 -8.47 12.50 8.17
C ARG A 116 -9.55 11.43 8.37
N LEU A 117 -9.35 10.26 7.77
CA LEU A 117 -10.27 9.13 7.82
C LEU A 117 -9.49 7.83 7.62
N ALA A 118 -9.82 6.80 8.41
CA ALA A 118 -9.32 5.44 8.27
C ALA A 118 -10.52 4.49 8.10
N LEU A 119 -10.49 3.64 7.08
CA LEU A 119 -11.62 2.81 6.62
C LEU A 119 -11.28 1.34 6.49
#